data_AF-A0A0N1C4R8-F1
#
_entry.id   AF-A0A0N1C4R8-F1
#
_cell.length_a   1.000
_cell.length_b   1.000
_cell.length_c   1.000
_cell.angle_alpha   90.00
_cell.angle_beta   90.00
_cell.angle_gamma   90.00
#
_symmetry.space_group_name_H-M   'P 1'
#
loop_
_entity.id
_entity.type
_entity.pdbx_description
1 polymer ?
#
loop_
_entity_poly.entity_id
_entity_poly.type
_entity_poly.pdbx_seq_one_letter_code
_entity_poly.pdbx_strand_id
1 'polypeptide(L)'
;MRVFSVPPSAPFLRTTIAALVDGELIEGFSVRTQPERLAEATLYLPTRRAGRLARDIFLDVLGTDAVLLPRIVALGGIDEDELAFAQAAEGIADLDIPPALDGLPRRLLLAQLIAVWAKSLRPGDPHQAPLVIGGPASTVALADDLARLIDDMATRGVDWGALDSLVPDAFDRYWKLTLDFLKIAGQWWPQHLRETDRIEPAARRNLLIEAETRRLAAHPGGPVIAAGSTGS
;
A
#
# COMPACT_ATOMS: atom_id res chain seq x y z
N MET A 1 2.44 -7.56 22.64
CA MET A 1 3.33 -6.70 21.83
C MET A 1 4.31 -6.01 22.77
N ARG A 2 5.62 -6.13 22.54
CA ARG A 2 6.66 -5.41 23.30
C ARG A 2 7.06 -4.18 22.48
N VAL A 3 7.14 -3.02 23.10
CA VAL A 3 7.49 -1.76 22.43
C VAL A 3 8.82 -1.27 22.97
N PHE A 4 9.72 -0.92 22.05
CA PHE A 4 11.04 -0.38 22.36
C PHE A 4 11.18 1.01 21.71
N SER A 5 12.07 1.83 22.24
CA SER A 5 12.35 3.17 21.72
C SER A 5 13.84 3.31 21.43
N VAL A 6 14.17 3.98 20.33
CA VAL A 6 15.54 4.34 19.98
C VAL A 6 15.68 5.86 20.17
N PRO A 7 16.68 6.33 20.92
CA PRO A 7 16.90 7.76 21.10
C PRO A 7 17.04 8.50 19.74
N PRO A 8 16.43 9.69 19.57
CA PRO A 8 16.50 10.44 18.30
C PRO A 8 17.92 10.79 17.85
N SER A 9 18.88 10.86 18.78
CA SER A 9 20.28 11.13 18.53
C SER A 9 21.09 9.90 18.10
N ALA A 10 20.53 8.70 18.20
CA ALA A 10 21.21 7.47 17.86
C ALA A 10 20.94 7.07 16.39
N PRO A 11 21.91 6.45 15.69
CA PRO A 11 21.70 5.93 14.34
C PRO A 11 20.66 4.78 14.35
N PHE A 12 19.40 5.12 14.12
CA PHE A 12 18.23 4.26 14.30
C PHE A 12 18.44 2.78 13.89
N LEU A 13 18.83 2.57 12.63
CA LEU A 13 18.94 1.23 12.06
C LEU A 13 20.08 0.42 12.69
N ARG A 14 21.25 1.06 12.92
CA ARG A 14 22.39 0.41 13.57
C ARG A 14 22.08 0.07 15.02
N THR A 15 21.44 0.97 15.75
CA THR A 15 21.02 0.71 17.14
C THR A 15 20.03 -0.44 17.22
N THR A 16 19.05 -0.48 16.33
CA THR A 16 18.06 -1.56 16.29
C THR A 16 18.71 -2.91 15.98
N ILE A 17 19.61 -2.97 14.99
CA ILE A 17 20.31 -4.20 14.61
C ILE A 17 21.26 -4.67 15.72
N ALA A 18 21.99 -3.77 16.37
CA ALA A 18 22.83 -4.11 17.51
C ALA A 18 22.01 -4.73 18.65
N ALA A 19 20.92 -4.07 19.06
CA ALA A 19 20.03 -4.59 20.10
C ALA A 19 19.42 -5.97 19.74
N LEU A 20 19.12 -6.21 18.46
CA LEU A 20 18.67 -7.53 18.00
C LEU A 20 19.78 -8.57 18.13
N VAL A 21 20.98 -8.25 17.66
CA VAL A 21 22.14 -9.16 17.67
C VAL A 21 22.57 -9.51 19.10
N ASP A 22 22.52 -8.53 19.99
CA ASP A 22 22.90 -8.64 21.39
C ASP A 22 21.83 -9.35 22.23
N GLY A 23 20.63 -9.59 21.68
CA GLY A 23 19.52 -10.26 22.35
C GLY A 23 18.74 -9.37 23.32
N GLU A 24 18.90 -8.05 23.22
CA GLU A 24 18.19 -7.08 24.06
C GLU A 24 16.71 -6.97 23.68
N LEU A 25 16.38 -7.15 22.39
CA LEU A 25 15.00 -7.03 21.91
C LEU A 25 14.15 -8.25 22.27
N ILE A 26 14.75 -9.44 22.27
CA ILE A 26 14.06 -10.72 22.45
C ILE A 26 14.89 -11.59 23.39
N GLU A 27 14.32 -11.83 24.57
CA GLU A 27 14.95 -12.67 25.60
C GLU A 27 15.27 -14.06 25.06
N GLY A 28 16.51 -14.52 25.27
CA GLY A 28 16.98 -15.82 24.80
C GLY A 28 17.27 -15.88 23.29
N PHE A 29 17.17 -14.79 22.54
CA PHE A 29 17.57 -14.71 21.13
C PHE A 29 18.92 -13.98 21.00
N SER A 30 20.02 -14.66 21.31
CA SER A 30 21.36 -14.08 21.17
C SER A 30 22.01 -14.55 19.87
N VAL A 31 22.06 -13.66 18.87
CA VAL A 31 22.66 -13.97 17.56
C VAL A 31 24.18 -14.14 17.67
N ARG A 32 24.83 -13.48 18.64
CA ARG A 32 26.28 -13.60 18.83
C ARG A 32 26.73 -15.02 19.19
N THR A 33 25.92 -15.78 19.90
CA THR A 33 26.24 -17.17 20.27
C THR A 33 25.65 -18.19 19.30
N GLN A 34 24.57 -17.83 18.60
CA GLN A 34 23.85 -18.68 17.65
C GLN A 34 23.49 -17.90 16.38
N PRO A 35 24.47 -17.62 15.49
CA PRO A 35 24.26 -16.76 14.32
C PRO A 35 23.19 -17.27 13.35
N GLU A 36 23.01 -18.58 13.26
CA GLU A 36 22.02 -19.25 12.41
C GLU A 36 20.59 -18.87 12.75
N ARG A 37 20.31 -18.53 14.02
CA ARG A 37 18.97 -18.13 14.47
C ARG A 37 18.51 -16.82 13.84
N LEU A 38 19.44 -16.01 13.34
CA LEU A 38 19.08 -14.79 12.61
C LEU A 38 18.19 -15.09 11.40
N ALA A 39 18.33 -16.24 10.75
CA ALA A 39 17.49 -16.66 9.63
C ALA A 39 16.02 -16.94 10.02
N GLU A 40 15.75 -17.21 11.30
CA GLU A 40 14.39 -17.45 11.81
C GLU A 40 13.62 -16.12 12.02
N ALA A 41 14.33 -15.00 12.12
CA ALA A 41 13.73 -13.71 12.41
C ALA A 41 13.16 -13.03 11.15
N THR A 42 12.06 -12.29 11.33
CA THR A 42 11.52 -11.36 10.32
C THR A 42 11.67 -9.92 10.81
N LEU A 43 12.29 -9.07 9.99
CA LEU A 43 12.53 -7.66 10.26
C LEU A 43 11.78 -6.79 9.24
N TYR A 44 10.70 -6.17 9.68
CA TYR A 44 9.99 -5.14 8.93
C TYR A 44 10.66 -3.77 9.12
N LEU A 45 10.93 -3.07 8.03
CA LEU A 45 11.60 -1.77 7.99
C LEU A 45 10.75 -0.73 7.23
N PRO A 46 10.93 0.58 7.52
CA PRO A 46 10.02 1.59 6.99
C PRO A 46 10.21 1.84 5.50
N THR A 47 11.39 1.53 4.94
CA THR A 47 11.68 1.77 3.52
C THR A 47 12.59 0.69 2.93
N ARG A 48 12.55 0.56 1.60
CA ARG A 48 13.49 -0.28 0.84
C ARG A 48 14.95 0.12 1.04
N ARG A 49 15.19 1.43 1.18
CA ARG A 49 16.53 1.95 1.45
C ARG A 49 17.05 1.44 2.79
N ALA A 50 16.21 1.45 3.83
CA ALA A 50 16.56 0.86 5.12
C ALA A 50 16.82 -0.64 4.99
N GLY A 51 15.99 -1.37 4.23
CA GLY A 51 16.20 -2.80 3.99
C GLY A 51 17.53 -3.15 3.31
N ARG A 52 17.95 -2.35 2.32
CA ARG A 52 19.27 -2.54 1.68
C ARG A 52 20.42 -2.23 2.64
N LEU A 53 20.34 -1.10 3.35
CA LEU A 53 21.37 -0.68 4.31
C LEU A 53 21.50 -1.65 5.49
N ALA A 54 20.41 -2.31 5.89
CA ALA A 54 20.41 -3.27 6.98
C ALA A 54 21.40 -4.42 6.73
N ARG A 55 21.55 -4.86 5.47
CA ARG A 55 22.43 -5.98 5.09
C ARG A 55 23.89 -5.70 5.48
N ASP A 56 24.39 -4.52 5.10
CA ASP A 56 25.77 -4.11 5.40
C ASP A 56 25.94 -3.87 6.91
N ILE A 57 24.93 -3.28 7.55
CA ILE A 57 24.97 -3.01 9.00
C ILE A 57 25.00 -4.31 9.82
N PHE A 58 24.32 -5.38 9.38
CA PHE A 58 24.43 -6.69 10.04
C PHE A 58 25.86 -7.20 10.03
N LEU A 59 26.56 -7.11 8.89
CA LEU A 59 27.96 -7.51 8.78
C LEU A 59 28.86 -6.68 9.71
N ASP A 60 28.68 -5.35 9.70
CA ASP A 60 29.43 -4.42 10.55
C ASP A 60 29.24 -4.67 12.05
N VAL A 61 28.01 -4.97 12.48
CA VAL A 61 27.66 -5.18 13.90
C VAL A 61 28.14 -6.55 14.40
N LEU A 62 28.10 -7.57 13.53
CA LEU A 62 28.59 -8.91 13.85
C LEU A 62 30.12 -9.01 13.74
N GLY A 63 30.75 -8.13 12.95
CA GLY A 63 32.19 -8.18 12.69
C GLY A 63 32.58 -9.36 11.81
N THR A 64 31.75 -9.70 10.82
CA THR A 64 31.90 -10.87 9.95
C THR A 64 31.77 -10.49 8.48
N ASP A 65 32.46 -11.19 7.59
CA ASP A 65 32.35 -10.99 6.14
C ASP A 65 31.11 -11.65 5.52
N ALA A 66 30.46 -12.57 6.24
CA ALA A 66 29.25 -13.25 5.79
C ALA A 66 28.37 -13.67 6.97
N VAL A 67 27.05 -13.53 6.81
CA VAL A 67 26.04 -13.96 7.79
C VAL A 67 24.75 -14.38 7.08
N LEU A 68 24.02 -15.33 7.66
CA LEU A 68 22.62 -15.56 7.32
C LEU A 68 21.77 -14.38 7.81
N LEU A 69 21.07 -13.73 6.90
CA LEU A 69 20.24 -12.56 7.23
C LEU A 69 18.83 -12.98 7.65
N PRO A 70 18.15 -12.16 8.47
CA PRO A 70 16.73 -12.36 8.71
C PRO A 70 15.95 -12.09 7.42
N ARG A 71 14.68 -12.50 7.40
CA ARG A 71 13.74 -12.03 6.38
C ARG A 71 13.54 -10.53 6.55
N ILE A 72 14.06 -9.73 5.63
CA ILE A 72 13.92 -8.27 5.65
C ILE A 72 12.78 -7.85 4.73
N VAL A 73 11.76 -7.21 5.28
CA VAL A 73 10.56 -6.76 4.54
C VAL A 73 10.41 -5.25 4.67
N ALA A 74 10.19 -4.54 3.57
CA ALA A 74 9.89 -3.11 3.62
C ALA A 74 8.39 -2.87 3.73
N LEU A 75 7.96 -2.08 4.72
CA LEU A 75 6.56 -1.63 4.87
C LEU A 75 6.25 -0.46 3.93
N GLY A 76 7.21 0.46 3.75
CA GLY A 76 7.07 1.62 2.88
C GLY A 76 7.81 1.42 1.57
N GLY A 77 7.11 0.82 0.62
CA GLY A 77 7.47 0.82 -0.78
C GLY A 77 6.19 0.95 -1.59
N ILE A 78 6.18 1.85 -2.57
CA ILE A 78 5.12 1.96 -3.59
C ILE A 78 5.11 0.72 -4.50
N ASP A 79 5.95 -0.27 -4.22
CA ASP A 79 6.20 -1.42 -5.06
C ASP A 79 5.62 -2.68 -4.41
N GLU A 80 4.40 -2.98 -4.85
CA GLU A 80 3.63 -4.16 -4.51
C GLU A 80 4.36 -5.47 -4.88
N ASP A 81 5.27 -5.41 -5.85
CA ASP A 81 6.01 -6.57 -6.36
C ASP A 81 6.94 -7.16 -5.30
N GLU A 82 7.47 -6.36 -4.36
CA GLU A 82 8.37 -6.87 -3.31
C GLU A 82 7.61 -7.58 -2.18
N LEU A 83 6.42 -7.09 -1.81
CA LEU A 83 5.54 -7.80 -0.87
C LEU A 83 5.04 -9.09 -1.52
N ALA A 84 4.62 -9.03 -2.79
CA ALA A 84 4.22 -10.19 -3.56
C ALA A 84 5.37 -11.21 -3.74
N PHE A 85 6.61 -10.75 -3.94
CA PHE A 85 7.78 -11.62 -4.07
C PHE A 85 8.18 -12.26 -2.74
N ALA A 86 8.18 -11.49 -1.65
CA ALA A 86 8.41 -12.00 -0.29
C ALA A 86 7.32 -13.00 0.15
N GLN A 87 6.12 -12.89 -0.42
CA GLN A 87 5.00 -13.80 -0.19
C GLN A 87 5.05 -15.04 -1.10
N ALA A 88 5.43 -14.87 -2.37
CA ALA A 88 5.61 -15.97 -3.31
C ALA A 88 6.71 -16.96 -2.86
N ALA A 89 7.75 -16.45 -2.19
CA ALA A 89 8.82 -17.26 -1.61
C ALA A 89 8.35 -18.20 -0.47
N GLU A 90 7.20 -17.95 0.16
CA GLU A 90 6.68 -18.71 1.32
C GLU A 90 5.34 -19.42 1.04
N GLY A 91 4.97 -19.63 -0.23
CA GLY A 91 3.74 -20.36 -0.57
C GLY A 91 2.44 -19.58 -0.36
N ILE A 92 2.53 -18.29 -0.04
CA ILE A 92 1.38 -17.35 -0.06
C ILE A 92 0.98 -17.03 -1.52
N ALA A 93 1.74 -17.55 -2.50
CA ALA A 93 1.40 -17.58 -3.92
C ALA A 93 0.03 -18.22 -4.23
N ASP A 94 -0.57 -18.96 -3.30
CA ASP A 94 -1.93 -19.52 -3.40
C ASP A 94 -3.05 -18.50 -3.11
N LEU A 95 -2.70 -17.25 -2.79
CA LEU A 95 -3.70 -16.19 -2.77
C LEU A 95 -4.09 -15.84 -4.21
N ASP A 96 -5.30 -16.22 -4.58
CA ASP A 96 -5.98 -15.83 -5.83
C ASP A 96 -6.32 -14.33 -5.81
N ILE A 97 -5.30 -13.48 -5.72
CA ILE A 97 -5.42 -12.02 -5.74
C ILE A 97 -4.99 -11.56 -7.14
N PRO A 98 -5.90 -10.95 -7.93
CA PRO A 98 -5.61 -10.46 -9.27
C PRO A 98 -4.46 -9.44 -9.28
N PRO A 99 -3.72 -9.27 -10.38
CA PRO A 99 -2.68 -8.25 -10.48
C PRO A 99 -3.28 -6.83 -10.45
N ALA A 100 -2.56 -5.87 -9.88
CA ALA A 100 -2.99 -4.48 -9.85
C ALA A 100 -3.04 -3.86 -11.26
N LEU A 101 -4.01 -2.98 -11.48
CA LEU A 101 -4.01 -2.05 -12.59
C LEU A 101 -3.51 -0.70 -12.10
N ASP A 102 -2.24 -0.39 -12.36
CA ASP A 102 -1.55 0.79 -11.83
C ASP A 102 -0.99 1.69 -12.94
N GLY A 103 -0.21 2.69 -12.54
CA GLY A 103 0.59 3.53 -13.42
C GLY A 103 -0.17 4.17 -14.57
N LEU A 104 0.45 4.15 -15.76
CA LEU A 104 -0.09 4.77 -16.97
C LEU A 104 -1.38 4.09 -17.49
N PRO A 105 -1.49 2.75 -17.53
CA PRO A 105 -2.73 2.08 -17.94
C PRO A 105 -3.95 2.52 -17.12
N ARG A 106 -3.83 2.51 -15.78
CA ARG A 106 -4.89 2.98 -14.87
C ARG A 106 -5.32 4.40 -15.19
N ARG A 107 -4.33 5.30 -15.30
CA ARG A 107 -4.55 6.73 -15.58
C ARG A 107 -5.28 6.97 -16.89
N LEU A 108 -4.87 6.29 -17.97
CA LEU A 108 -5.48 6.45 -19.30
C LEU A 108 -6.89 5.90 -19.36
N LEU A 109 -7.16 4.76 -18.71
CA LEU A 109 -8.50 4.18 -18.65
C LEU A 109 -9.47 5.05 -17.85
N LEU A 110 -9.05 5.58 -16.70
CA LEU A 110 -9.84 6.55 -15.94
C LEU A 110 -10.11 7.82 -16.77
N ALA A 111 -9.09 8.36 -17.45
CA ALA A 111 -9.26 9.50 -18.35
C ALA A 111 -10.25 9.22 -19.49
N GLN A 112 -10.25 7.99 -20.02
CA GLN A 112 -11.21 7.57 -21.05
C GLN A 112 -12.65 7.53 -20.50
N LEU A 113 -12.87 6.95 -19.31
CA LEU A 113 -14.19 6.93 -18.67
C LEU A 113 -14.70 8.35 -18.39
N ILE A 114 -13.83 9.23 -17.88
CA ILE A 114 -14.14 10.64 -17.66
C ILE A 114 -14.51 11.32 -18.98
N ALA A 115 -13.77 11.08 -20.06
CA ALA A 115 -14.08 11.65 -21.38
C ALA A 115 -15.41 11.15 -21.96
N VAL A 116 -15.78 9.89 -21.72
CA VAL A 116 -17.08 9.33 -22.12
C VAL A 116 -18.20 9.98 -21.32
N TRP A 117 -18.05 10.10 -19.99
CA TRP A 117 -19.00 10.81 -19.14
C TRP A 117 -19.14 12.29 -19.53
N ALA A 118 -18.04 12.97 -19.84
CA ALA A 118 -18.06 14.36 -20.31
C ALA A 118 -18.94 14.56 -21.56
N LYS A 119 -18.91 13.58 -22.46
CA LYS A 119 -19.69 13.60 -23.70
C LYS A 119 -21.18 13.38 -23.42
N SER A 120 -21.55 12.55 -22.44
CA SER A 120 -22.95 12.31 -22.09
C SER A 120 -23.63 13.52 -21.46
N LEU A 121 -22.86 14.42 -20.85
CA LEU A 121 -23.37 15.65 -20.25
C LEU A 121 -23.72 16.75 -21.23
N ARG A 122 -23.22 16.70 -22.47
CA ARG A 122 -23.41 17.80 -23.44
C ARG A 122 -24.88 17.88 -23.84
N PRO A 123 -25.65 18.88 -23.38
CA PRO A 123 -26.97 19.16 -23.92
C PRO A 123 -26.79 20.00 -25.20
N GLY A 124 -27.84 20.13 -26.02
CA GLY A 124 -27.85 21.04 -27.18
C GLY A 124 -27.70 22.53 -26.83
N ASP A 125 -27.50 22.89 -25.56
CA ASP A 125 -27.37 24.26 -25.05
C ASP A 125 -25.96 24.51 -24.46
N PRO A 126 -25.11 25.32 -25.14
CA PRO A 126 -23.74 25.65 -24.72
C PRO A 126 -23.63 26.34 -23.36
N HIS A 127 -24.72 26.91 -22.82
CA HIS A 127 -24.71 27.64 -21.54
C HIS A 127 -24.91 26.75 -20.31
N GLN A 128 -25.23 25.47 -20.50
CA GLN A 128 -25.45 24.50 -19.42
C GLN A 128 -24.36 23.44 -19.32
N ALA A 129 -23.41 23.42 -20.25
CA ALA A 129 -22.29 22.49 -20.21
C ALA A 129 -21.45 22.78 -18.95
N PRO A 130 -21.30 21.82 -18.03
CA PRO A 130 -20.39 21.98 -16.91
C PRO A 130 -19.00 22.27 -17.46
N LEU A 131 -18.41 23.40 -17.04
CA LEU A 131 -17.07 23.89 -17.42
C LEU A 131 -15.92 22.93 -17.02
N VAL A 132 -16.23 21.70 -16.61
CA VAL A 132 -15.38 20.83 -15.79
C VAL A 132 -14.31 20.11 -16.62
N ILE A 133 -14.42 20.06 -17.95
CA ILE A 133 -13.44 19.34 -18.80
C ILE A 133 -12.99 20.24 -19.96
N GLY A 134 -11.98 21.06 -19.69
CA GLY A 134 -11.32 22.01 -20.59
C GLY A 134 -10.31 21.40 -21.58
N GLY A 135 -10.48 20.12 -21.96
CA GLY A 135 -9.62 19.42 -22.94
C GLY A 135 -8.73 18.34 -22.33
N PRO A 136 -7.89 17.67 -23.15
CA PRO A 136 -7.19 16.42 -22.77
C PRO A 136 -6.33 16.54 -21.50
N ALA A 137 -5.63 17.66 -21.32
CA ALA A 137 -4.81 17.90 -20.14
C ALA A 137 -5.65 17.93 -18.86
N SER A 138 -6.80 18.60 -18.88
CA SER A 138 -7.73 18.64 -17.74
C SER A 138 -8.38 17.29 -17.45
N THR A 139 -8.68 16.50 -18.48
CA THR A 139 -9.20 15.13 -18.32
C THR A 139 -8.20 14.24 -17.59
N VAL A 140 -6.92 14.33 -17.97
CA VAL A 140 -5.87 13.53 -17.35
C VAL A 140 -5.60 13.98 -15.92
N ALA A 141 -5.58 15.29 -15.64
CA ALA A 141 -5.47 15.79 -14.27
C ALA A 141 -6.65 15.33 -13.39
N LEU A 142 -7.88 15.38 -13.92
CA LEU A 142 -9.07 14.87 -13.22
C LEU A 142 -9.02 13.36 -13.01
N ALA A 143 -8.40 12.60 -13.92
CA ALA A 143 -8.14 11.18 -13.72
C ALA A 143 -7.19 10.93 -12.54
N ASP A 144 -6.15 11.75 -12.37
CA ASP A 144 -5.24 11.66 -11.23
C ASP A 144 -5.96 11.97 -9.90
N ASP A 145 -6.85 12.97 -9.90
CA ASP A 145 -7.64 13.32 -8.73
C ASP A 145 -8.68 12.23 -8.38
N LEU A 146 -9.34 11.66 -9.39
CA LEU A 146 -10.27 10.55 -9.20
C LEU A 146 -9.55 9.29 -8.71
N ALA A 147 -8.38 8.98 -9.26
CA ALA A 147 -7.53 7.88 -8.81
C ALA A 147 -7.15 8.03 -7.33
N ARG A 148 -6.75 9.25 -6.92
CA ARG A 148 -6.44 9.54 -5.51
C ARG A 148 -7.65 9.33 -4.60
N LEU A 149 -8.84 9.75 -5.03
CA LEU A 149 -10.07 9.52 -4.27
C LEU A 149 -10.40 8.03 -4.15
N ILE A 150 -10.24 7.25 -5.24
CA ILE A 150 -10.41 5.79 -5.21
C ILE A 150 -9.46 5.16 -4.19
N ASP A 151 -8.18 5.56 -4.22
CA ASP A 151 -7.17 5.06 -3.29
C ASP A 151 -7.49 5.44 -1.83
N ASP A 152 -7.98 6.65 -1.60
CA ASP A 152 -8.38 7.14 -0.28
C ASP A 152 -9.58 6.38 0.30
N MET A 153 -10.59 6.11 -0.53
CA MET A 153 -11.77 5.33 -0.17
C MET A 153 -11.40 3.88 0.16
N ALA A 154 -10.59 3.25 -0.70
CA ALA A 154 -10.11 1.88 -0.50
C ALA A 154 -9.22 1.76 0.74
N THR A 155 -8.29 2.69 0.95
CA THR A 155 -7.38 2.68 2.12
C THR A 155 -8.15 2.82 3.43
N ARG A 156 -9.24 3.60 3.45
CA ARG A 156 -10.06 3.82 4.64
C ARG A 156 -11.21 2.81 4.80
N GLY A 157 -11.41 1.91 3.83
CA GLY A 157 -12.53 0.96 3.84
C GLY A 157 -13.90 1.64 3.81
N VAL A 158 -14.01 2.80 3.17
CA VAL A 158 -15.27 3.55 3.08
C VAL A 158 -16.04 3.12 1.84
N ASP A 159 -17.31 2.78 2.02
CA ASP A 159 -18.21 2.44 0.92
C ASP A 159 -18.61 3.68 0.12
N TRP A 160 -18.76 3.54 -1.20
CA TRP A 160 -19.15 4.64 -2.08
C TRP A 160 -20.55 5.19 -1.79
N GLY A 161 -21.47 4.37 -1.28
CA GLY A 161 -22.80 4.80 -0.85
C GLY A 161 -22.78 5.74 0.36
N ALA A 162 -21.68 5.81 1.12
CA ALA A 162 -21.54 6.78 2.20
C ALA A 162 -21.60 8.24 1.68
N LEU A 163 -21.19 8.47 0.42
CA LEU A 163 -21.19 9.79 -0.20
C LEU A 163 -22.60 10.36 -0.41
N ASP A 164 -23.60 9.49 -0.57
CA ASP A 164 -25.00 9.89 -0.74
C ASP A 164 -25.56 10.59 0.51
N SER A 165 -24.94 10.36 1.67
CA SER A 165 -25.38 10.92 2.97
C SER A 165 -24.66 12.22 3.39
N LEU A 166 -23.63 12.64 2.64
CA LEU A 166 -22.75 13.74 3.08
C LEU A 166 -23.37 15.13 3.00
N VAL A 167 -24.39 15.34 2.16
CA VAL A 167 -24.99 16.66 1.94
C VAL A 167 -26.51 16.59 2.13
N PRO A 168 -27.12 17.45 2.96
CA PRO A 168 -28.57 17.50 3.11
C PRO A 168 -29.29 17.78 1.77
N ASP A 169 -30.51 17.27 1.63
CA ASP A 169 -31.39 17.39 0.42
C ASP A 169 -31.57 18.83 -0.11
N ALA A 170 -31.20 19.84 0.68
CA ALA A 170 -31.37 21.26 0.40
C ALA A 170 -30.32 21.88 -0.55
N PHE A 171 -29.25 21.18 -0.97
CA PHE A 171 -28.22 21.80 -1.82
C PHE A 171 -27.97 21.15 -3.19
N ASP A 172 -28.32 21.98 -4.18
CA ASP A 172 -27.67 22.28 -5.44
C ASP A 172 -27.53 21.18 -6.51
N ARG A 173 -28.01 21.51 -7.72
CA ARG A 173 -27.88 20.70 -8.95
C ARG A 173 -26.44 20.23 -9.19
N TYR A 174 -25.46 21.01 -8.72
CA TYR A 174 -24.03 20.69 -8.81
C TYR A 174 -23.61 19.49 -7.96
N TRP A 175 -24.19 19.28 -6.76
CA TRP A 175 -23.85 18.11 -5.95
C TRP A 175 -24.35 16.81 -6.59
N LYS A 176 -25.57 16.84 -7.16
CA LYS A 176 -26.10 15.72 -7.96
C LYS A 176 -25.20 15.39 -9.14
N LEU A 177 -24.70 16.40 -9.85
CA LEU A 177 -23.74 16.21 -10.93
C LEU A 177 -22.43 15.59 -10.43
N THR A 178 -21.94 15.98 -9.25
CA THR A 178 -20.76 15.36 -8.62
C THR A 178 -21.02 13.90 -8.26
N LEU A 179 -22.16 13.56 -7.65
CA LEU A 179 -22.51 12.17 -7.38
C LEU A 179 -22.63 11.35 -8.67
N ASP A 180 -23.22 11.93 -9.72
CA ASP A 180 -23.30 11.31 -11.05
C ASP A 180 -21.91 11.11 -11.68
N PHE A 181 -20.96 12.04 -11.47
CA PHE A 181 -19.56 11.87 -11.85
C PHE A 181 -18.90 10.71 -11.08
N LEU A 182 -19.08 10.68 -9.76
CA LEU A 182 -18.45 9.68 -8.88
C LEU A 182 -18.96 8.26 -9.10
N LYS A 183 -20.10 8.08 -9.80
CA LYS A 183 -20.50 6.76 -10.33
C LYS A 183 -19.41 6.12 -11.20
N ILE A 184 -18.56 6.90 -11.88
CA ILE A 184 -17.38 6.37 -12.58
C ILE A 184 -16.57 5.48 -11.63
N ALA A 185 -16.24 6.00 -10.45
CA ALA A 185 -15.41 5.30 -9.46
C ALA A 185 -16.19 4.26 -8.65
N GLY A 186 -17.46 4.51 -8.31
CA GLY A 186 -18.26 3.61 -7.47
C GLY A 186 -18.93 2.45 -8.22
N GLN A 187 -19.12 2.55 -9.54
CA GLN A 187 -19.90 1.57 -10.31
C GLN A 187 -19.15 1.06 -11.55
N TRP A 188 -18.74 1.98 -12.44
CA TRP A 188 -18.22 1.63 -13.76
C TRP A 188 -16.80 1.05 -13.66
N TRP A 189 -15.98 1.69 -12.83
CA TRP A 189 -14.60 1.29 -12.64
C TRP A 189 -14.45 -0.08 -11.94
N PRO A 190 -15.15 -0.39 -10.84
CA PRO A 190 -15.15 -1.73 -10.26
C PRO A 190 -15.62 -2.82 -11.23
N GLN A 191 -16.58 -2.50 -12.12
CA GLN A 191 -17.01 -3.42 -13.16
C GLN A 191 -15.88 -3.71 -14.16
N HIS A 192 -15.21 -2.67 -14.66
CA HIS A 192 -14.09 -2.82 -15.57
C HIS A 192 -12.95 -3.67 -14.97
N LEU A 193 -12.62 -3.46 -13.70
CA LEU A 193 -11.62 -4.26 -13.00
C LEU A 193 -12.00 -5.74 -12.93
N ARG A 194 -13.27 -6.06 -12.63
CA ARG A 194 -13.77 -7.45 -12.64
C ARG A 194 -13.71 -8.08 -14.03
N GLU A 195 -14.09 -7.34 -15.07
CA GLU A 195 -14.09 -7.84 -16.46
C GLU A 195 -12.67 -8.09 -17.00
N THR A 196 -11.68 -7.38 -16.47
CA THR A 196 -10.28 -7.49 -16.90
C THR A 196 -9.42 -8.35 -15.97
N ASP A 197 -10.03 -8.95 -14.93
CA ASP A 197 -9.33 -9.69 -13.88
C ASP A 197 -8.17 -8.86 -13.29
N ARG A 198 -8.52 -7.66 -12.84
CA ARG A 198 -7.62 -6.68 -12.24
C ARG A 198 -8.18 -6.17 -10.93
N ILE A 199 -7.32 -5.54 -10.14
CA ILE A 199 -7.68 -4.94 -8.86
C ILE A 199 -7.01 -3.57 -8.70
N GLU A 200 -7.58 -2.72 -7.86
CA GLU A 200 -6.97 -1.46 -7.45
C GLU A 200 -5.68 -1.68 -6.64
N PRO A 201 -4.60 -0.91 -6.86
CA PRO A 201 -3.35 -1.06 -6.11
C PRO A 201 -3.55 -0.91 -4.59
N ALA A 202 -4.38 0.04 -4.16
CA ALA A 202 -4.67 0.24 -2.74
C ALA A 202 -5.42 -0.96 -2.14
N ALA A 203 -6.40 -1.52 -2.86
CA ALA A 203 -7.17 -2.68 -2.41
C ALA A 203 -6.33 -3.96 -2.38
N ARG A 204 -5.51 -4.18 -3.41
CA ARG A 204 -4.59 -5.32 -3.48
C ARG A 204 -3.56 -5.27 -2.35
N ARG A 205 -2.93 -4.11 -2.11
CA ARG A 205 -2.05 -3.90 -0.95
C ARG A 205 -2.74 -4.28 0.36
N ASN A 206 -3.99 -3.87 0.57
CA ASN A 206 -4.74 -4.22 1.78
C ASN A 206 -4.93 -5.73 1.93
N LEU A 207 -5.30 -6.44 0.85
CA LEU A 207 -5.43 -7.90 0.85
C LEU A 207 -4.10 -8.61 1.17
N LEU A 208 -2.99 -8.11 0.62
CA LEU A 208 -1.65 -8.66 0.89
C LEU A 208 -1.26 -8.45 2.36
N ILE A 209 -1.56 -7.28 2.94
CA ILE A 209 -1.33 -6.99 4.37
C ILE A 209 -2.20 -7.88 5.26
N GLU A 210 -3.47 -8.06 4.94
CA GLU A 210 -4.39 -8.93 5.69
C GLU A 210 -3.95 -10.39 5.64
N ALA A 211 -3.49 -10.86 4.49
CA ALA A 211 -2.96 -12.21 4.36
C ALA A 211 -1.67 -12.41 5.17
N GLU A 212 -0.75 -11.44 5.14
CA GLU A 212 0.46 -11.49 5.97
C GLU A 212 0.11 -11.46 7.45
N THR A 213 -0.87 -10.64 7.85
CA THR A 213 -1.38 -10.60 9.23
C THR A 213 -1.90 -11.96 9.67
N ARG A 214 -2.70 -12.64 8.83
CA ARG A 214 -3.21 -14.00 9.10
C ARG A 214 -2.07 -15.01 9.23
N ARG A 215 -1.06 -14.96 8.35
CA ARG A 215 0.11 -15.84 8.42
C ARG A 215 0.86 -15.68 9.72
N LEU A 216 1.17 -14.42 10.10
CA LEU A 216 1.87 -14.10 11.33
C LEU A 216 1.09 -14.55 12.57
N ALA A 217 -0.24 -14.49 12.53
CA ALA A 217 -1.10 -14.96 13.61
C ALA A 217 -1.15 -16.50 13.75
N ALA A 218 -1.04 -17.24 12.63
CA ALA A 218 -1.18 -18.69 12.63
C ALA A 218 0.08 -19.43 13.10
N HIS A 219 1.27 -19.00 12.67
CA HIS A 219 2.55 -19.54 13.13
C HIS A 219 3.70 -18.59 12.73
N PRO A 220 4.21 -17.75 13.64
CA PRO A 220 5.44 -17.02 13.36
C PRO A 220 6.60 -18.04 13.45
N GLY A 221 7.27 -18.32 12.32
CA GLY A 221 8.43 -19.22 12.25
C GLY A 221 9.67 -18.76 13.03
N GLY A 222 9.53 -17.72 13.85
CA GLY A 222 10.55 -17.08 14.66
C GLY A 222 10.11 -15.67 15.08
N PRO A 223 10.99 -14.87 15.68
CA PRO A 223 10.61 -13.55 16.17
C PRO A 223 10.33 -12.57 15.03
N VAL A 224 9.33 -11.71 15.24
CA VAL A 224 8.89 -10.70 14.28
C VAL A 224 9.15 -9.32 14.88
N ILE A 225 9.97 -8.53 14.19
CA ILE A 225 10.39 -7.19 14.60
C ILE A 225 9.86 -6.18 13.58
N ALA A 226 9.04 -5.23 14.02
CA ALA A 226 8.68 -4.08 13.22
C ALA A 226 9.44 -2.85 13.72
N ALA A 227 10.42 -2.39 12.94
CA ALA A 227 11.26 -1.27 13.30
C ALA A 227 10.92 -0.04 12.46
N GLY A 228 10.69 1.10 13.11
CA GLY A 228 10.46 2.37 12.44
C GLY A 228 9.06 2.52 11.83
N SER A 229 8.12 1.63 12.19
CA SER A 229 6.71 1.84 11.88
C SER A 229 6.16 2.91 12.82
N THR A 230 5.86 4.09 12.28
CA THR A 230 4.92 5.00 12.91
C THR A 230 3.55 4.39 12.63
N GLY A 231 2.89 3.80 13.63
CA GLY A 231 1.59 3.14 13.49
C GLY A 231 0.43 4.11 13.19
N SER A 232 0.62 5.02 12.21
CA SER A 232 -0.32 6.01 11.70
C SER A 232 -0.91 5.58 10.38
#